data_AF-A0A945I284-F1
#
_entry.id   AF-A0A945I284-F1
#
_cell.length_a   1.000
_cell.length_b   1.000
_cell.length_c   1.000
_cell.angle_alpha   90.00
_cell.angle_beta   90.00
_cell.angle_gamma   90.00
#
_symmetry.space_group_name_H-M   'P 1'
#
loop_
_entity.id
_entity.type
_entity.pdbx_description
1 polymer ?
#
loop_
_entity_poly.entity_id
_entity_poly.type
_entity_poly.pdbx_seq_one_letter_code
_entity_poly.pdbx_strand_id
1 'polypeptide(L)'
;DLLKGGPSYYGLLLASIGGGAVLAALGLPKLKKILGPNKVVATGSAGTALVLVIFAMSSNQIAGLGASMLAGASWLAVLSSLNVSTQLALPEWVRARGLSMLLTVYFGAMAGGSVIWGNIAGQIGVPTTLLIAAGGAALAIPITWRWKIIADPSIDLTPSFHWPVPVMASEIEEDRGPVMVTVEYQIDPKNREAFQSAMENYGHTRRRDGAFSWGIFEDVSAPGRFLEYFLVDSWLEHERQHHRVTEADIEIEKQVMQYHLGETRPIARHLIAPTPPKSQ
;
A
#
# COMPACT_ATOMS: atom_id res chain seq x y z
N ASP A 1 10.75 33.77 -21.49
CA ASP A 1 10.94 34.37 -22.82
C ASP A 1 9.94 34.00 -23.91
N LEU A 2 9.38 32.79 -23.98
CA LEU A 2 8.48 32.39 -25.10
C LEU A 2 7.13 33.13 -25.17
N LEU A 3 6.49 33.43 -24.03
CA LEU A 3 5.15 34.06 -23.98
C LEU A 3 5.17 35.59 -23.76
N LYS A 4 6.36 36.19 -23.58
CA LYS A 4 6.59 37.62 -23.33
C LYS A 4 5.59 38.28 -22.35
N GLY A 5 5.19 37.56 -21.29
CA GLY A 5 4.26 38.06 -20.30
C GLY A 5 4.99 38.65 -19.09
N GLY A 6 4.56 39.82 -18.62
CA GLY A 6 5.05 40.41 -17.37
C GLY A 6 4.58 39.65 -16.12
N PRO A 7 4.93 40.13 -14.91
CA PRO A 7 4.61 39.48 -13.63
C PRO A 7 3.12 39.18 -13.43
N SER A 8 2.24 40.05 -13.93
CA SER A 8 0.78 39.86 -13.89
C SER A 8 0.32 38.62 -14.68
N TYR A 9 0.88 38.39 -15.87
CA TYR A 9 0.56 37.21 -16.67
C TYR A 9 1.03 35.92 -16.01
N TYR A 10 2.21 35.95 -15.37
CA TYR A 10 2.68 34.81 -14.58
C TYR A 10 1.73 34.49 -13.40
N GLY A 11 1.23 35.52 -12.70
CA GLY A 11 0.20 35.36 -11.69
C GLY A 11 -1.08 34.71 -12.22
N LEU A 12 -1.54 35.11 -13.41
CA LEU A 12 -2.69 34.52 -14.08
C LEU A 12 -2.47 33.05 -14.48
N LEU A 13 -1.26 32.67 -14.91
CA LEU A 13 -0.93 31.27 -15.19
C LEU A 13 -1.02 30.43 -13.91
N LEU A 14 -0.46 30.90 -12.80
CA LEU A 14 -0.54 30.20 -11.51
C LEU A 14 -2.00 30.08 -11.01
N ALA A 15 -2.79 31.15 -11.12
CA ALA A 15 -4.21 31.13 -10.79
C ALA A 15 -4.98 30.12 -11.68
N SER A 16 -4.64 30.04 -12.96
CA SER A 16 -5.23 29.09 -13.91
C SER A 16 -4.92 27.65 -13.54
N ILE A 17 -3.68 27.34 -13.12
CA ILE A 17 -3.31 26.02 -12.59
C ILE A 17 -4.20 25.67 -11.38
N GLY A 18 -4.33 26.59 -10.42
CA GLY A 18 -5.20 26.40 -9.25
C GLY A 18 -6.67 26.15 -9.63
N GLY A 19 -7.21 26.95 -10.54
CA GLY A 19 -8.58 26.79 -11.03
C GLY A 19 -8.81 25.43 -11.73
N GLY A 20 -7.86 25.00 -12.56
CA GLY A 20 -7.89 23.68 -13.19
C GLY A 20 -7.86 22.54 -12.18
N ALA A 21 -7.04 22.65 -11.13
CA ALA A 21 -7.00 21.67 -10.06
C ALA A 21 -8.35 21.60 -9.31
N VAL A 22 -8.94 22.72 -8.92
CA VAL A 22 -10.26 22.74 -8.24
C VAL A 22 -11.33 22.08 -9.11
N LEU A 23 -11.39 22.40 -10.41
CA LEU A 23 -12.33 21.77 -11.34
C LEU A 23 -12.13 20.26 -11.44
N ALA A 24 -10.87 19.80 -11.52
CA ALA A 24 -10.55 18.38 -11.51
C ALA A 24 -10.96 17.71 -10.20
N ALA A 25 -10.77 18.35 -9.04
CA ALA A 25 -11.15 17.82 -7.73
C ALA A 25 -12.65 17.48 -7.68
N LEU A 26 -13.49 18.41 -8.15
CA LEU A 26 -14.94 18.27 -8.19
C LEU A 26 -15.40 17.18 -9.18
N GLY A 27 -14.69 17.02 -10.30
CA GLY A 27 -15.00 16.02 -11.32
C GLY A 27 -14.41 14.64 -11.07
N LEU A 28 -13.39 14.53 -10.20
CA LEU A 28 -12.58 13.32 -10.04
C LEU A 28 -13.37 12.07 -9.64
N PRO A 29 -14.36 12.12 -8.73
CA PRO A 29 -15.13 10.93 -8.37
C PRO A 29 -15.88 10.32 -9.56
N LYS A 30 -16.49 11.18 -10.40
CA LYS A 30 -17.18 10.75 -11.63
C LYS A 30 -16.18 10.20 -12.64
N LEU A 31 -15.04 10.87 -12.82
CA LEU A 31 -13.99 10.44 -13.74
C LEU A 31 -13.45 9.05 -13.38
N LYS A 32 -13.18 8.81 -12.09
CA LYS A 32 -12.73 7.52 -11.56
C LYS A 32 -13.78 6.43 -11.76
N LYS A 33 -15.07 6.74 -11.59
CA LYS A 33 -16.16 5.78 -11.82
C LYS A 33 -16.29 5.37 -13.30
N ILE A 34 -16.07 6.29 -14.23
CA ILE A 34 -16.23 6.05 -15.67
C ILE A 34 -14.99 5.37 -16.27
N LEU A 35 -13.79 5.89 -15.95
CA LEU A 35 -12.54 5.47 -16.58
C LEU A 35 -11.80 4.40 -15.77
N GLY A 36 -12.01 4.35 -14.46
CA GLY A 36 -11.16 3.61 -13.55
C GLY A 36 -9.82 4.33 -13.27
N PRO A 37 -9.14 4.01 -12.17
CA PRO A 37 -7.99 4.77 -11.67
C PRO A 37 -6.77 4.70 -12.60
N ASN A 38 -6.49 3.54 -13.20
CA ASN A 38 -5.41 3.37 -14.18
C ASN A 38 -5.57 4.31 -15.38
N LYS A 39 -6.80 4.39 -15.93
CA LYS A 39 -7.06 5.27 -17.07
C LYS A 39 -7.05 6.74 -16.66
N VAL A 40 -7.48 7.10 -15.46
CA VAL A 40 -7.37 8.48 -14.94
C VAL A 40 -5.91 8.93 -14.90
N VAL A 41 -4.99 8.09 -14.42
CA VAL A 41 -3.55 8.40 -14.42
C VAL A 41 -2.99 8.49 -15.83
N ALA A 42 -3.38 7.59 -16.73
CA ALA A 42 -2.95 7.63 -18.13
C ALA A 42 -3.46 8.89 -18.86
N THR A 43 -4.73 9.25 -18.69
CA THR A 43 -5.30 10.47 -19.30
C THR A 43 -4.70 11.73 -18.71
N GLY A 44 -4.41 11.75 -17.41
CA GLY A 44 -3.71 12.88 -16.78
C GLY A 44 -2.29 13.02 -17.31
N SER A 45 -1.55 11.91 -17.44
CA SER A 45 -0.20 11.92 -18.01
C SER A 45 -0.19 12.38 -19.47
N ALA A 46 -1.18 11.94 -20.27
CA ALA A 46 -1.37 12.42 -21.64
C ALA A 46 -1.73 13.92 -21.68
N GLY A 47 -2.54 14.39 -20.73
CA GLY A 47 -2.85 15.81 -20.55
C GLY A 47 -1.60 16.64 -20.24
N THR A 48 -0.73 16.15 -19.35
CA THR A 48 0.58 16.77 -19.07
C THR A 48 1.47 16.82 -20.31
N ALA A 49 1.55 15.73 -21.09
CA ALA A 49 2.32 15.73 -22.33
C ALA A 49 1.77 16.77 -23.34
N LEU A 50 0.44 16.87 -23.47
CA LEU A 50 -0.19 17.87 -24.34
C LEU A 50 0.12 19.30 -23.88
N VAL A 51 0.08 19.57 -22.58
CA VAL A 51 0.46 20.87 -22.00
C VAL A 51 1.90 21.24 -22.38
N LEU A 52 2.84 20.31 -22.23
CA LEU A 52 4.24 20.54 -22.59
C LEU A 52 4.41 20.88 -24.08
N VAL A 53 3.68 20.18 -24.97
CA VAL A 53 3.65 20.50 -26.41
C VAL A 53 3.08 21.89 -26.67
N ILE A 54 1.97 22.26 -26.02
CA ILE A 54 1.37 23.59 -26.18
C ILE A 54 2.36 24.68 -25.76
N PHE A 55 3.03 24.55 -24.62
CA PHE A 55 4.04 25.52 -24.19
C PHE A 55 5.28 25.56 -25.08
N ALA A 56 5.64 24.45 -25.72
CA ALA A 56 6.76 24.40 -26.65
C ALA A 56 6.45 25.11 -27.99
N MET A 57 5.23 24.97 -28.49
CA MET A 57 4.85 25.42 -29.84
C MET A 57 4.08 26.74 -29.86
N SER A 58 3.43 27.12 -28.77
CA SER A 58 2.56 28.30 -28.71
C SER A 58 3.25 29.50 -28.06
N SER A 59 3.23 30.63 -28.76
CA SER A 59 3.53 31.96 -28.22
C SER A 59 2.27 32.74 -27.81
N ASN A 60 1.09 32.13 -27.91
CA ASN A 60 -0.19 32.76 -27.58
C ASN A 60 -0.50 32.68 -26.08
N GLN A 61 -0.72 33.84 -25.46
CA GLN A 61 -0.99 33.98 -24.03
C GLN A 61 -2.29 33.28 -23.58
N ILE A 62 -3.34 33.27 -24.39
CA ILE A 62 -4.61 32.60 -24.06
C ILE A 62 -4.43 31.08 -24.07
N ALA A 63 -3.68 30.57 -25.05
CA ALA A 63 -3.33 29.15 -25.10
C ALA A 63 -2.51 28.72 -23.88
N GLY A 64 -1.61 29.59 -23.39
CA GLY A 64 -0.87 29.36 -22.14
C GLY A 64 -1.78 29.27 -20.91
N LEU A 65 -2.82 30.11 -20.81
CA LEU A 65 -3.79 30.03 -19.71
C LEU A 65 -4.60 28.73 -19.76
N GLY A 66 -5.10 28.35 -20.94
CA GLY A 66 -5.80 27.08 -21.12
C GLY A 66 -4.91 25.86 -20.82
N ALA A 67 -3.65 25.90 -21.28
CA ALA A 67 -2.67 24.86 -20.97
C ALA A 67 -2.39 24.79 -19.46
N SER A 68 -2.26 25.93 -18.78
CA SER A 68 -2.12 25.98 -17.32
C SER A 68 -3.30 25.38 -16.57
N MET A 69 -4.55 25.64 -17.00
CA MET A 69 -5.72 24.98 -16.43
C MET A 69 -5.68 23.47 -16.62
N LEU A 70 -5.37 23.01 -17.84
CA LEU A 70 -5.22 21.58 -18.12
C LEU A 70 -4.07 20.95 -17.32
N ALA A 71 -2.98 21.70 -17.09
CA ALA A 71 -1.85 21.26 -16.29
C ALA A 71 -2.29 20.97 -14.85
N GLY A 72 -2.98 21.94 -14.21
CA GLY A 72 -3.49 21.77 -12.85
C GLY A 72 -4.50 20.63 -12.73
N ALA A 73 -5.39 20.48 -13.72
CA ALA A 73 -6.37 19.40 -13.75
C ALA A 73 -5.71 18.01 -13.87
N SER A 74 -4.78 17.87 -14.82
CA SER A 74 -4.02 16.64 -15.07
C SER A 74 -3.18 16.24 -13.86
N TRP A 75 -2.49 17.23 -13.31
CA TRP A 75 -1.65 17.11 -12.13
C TRP A 75 -2.42 16.59 -10.92
N LEU A 76 -3.55 17.24 -10.58
CA LEU A 76 -4.35 16.84 -9.43
C LEU A 76 -4.98 15.45 -9.63
N ALA A 77 -5.48 15.16 -10.84
CA ALA A 77 -6.09 13.87 -11.14
C ALA A 77 -5.11 12.70 -10.94
N VAL A 78 -3.86 12.85 -11.40
CA VAL A 78 -2.80 11.86 -11.21
C VAL A 78 -2.44 11.75 -9.73
N LEU A 79 -2.12 12.87 -9.09
CA LEU A 79 -1.67 12.91 -7.69
C LEU A 79 -2.71 12.32 -6.74
N SER A 80 -3.99 12.70 -6.88
CA SER A 80 -5.07 12.18 -6.05
C SER A 80 -5.33 10.69 -6.32
N SER A 81 -5.16 10.22 -7.56
CA SER A 81 -5.30 8.80 -7.88
C SER A 81 -4.19 7.96 -7.25
N LEU A 82 -2.93 8.40 -7.36
CA LEU A 82 -1.79 7.74 -6.73
C LEU A 82 -1.89 7.72 -5.20
N ASN A 83 -2.32 8.83 -4.58
CA ASN A 83 -2.49 8.91 -3.13
C ASN A 83 -3.58 7.94 -2.63
N VAL A 84 -4.76 7.97 -3.24
CA VAL A 84 -5.86 7.07 -2.85
C VAL A 84 -5.44 5.61 -3.02
N SER A 85 -4.80 5.27 -4.13
CA SER A 85 -4.37 3.90 -4.37
C SER A 85 -3.25 3.44 -3.46
N THR A 86 -2.33 4.34 -3.07
CA THR A 86 -1.34 4.03 -2.03
C THR A 86 -2.01 3.76 -0.69
N GLN A 87 -3.03 4.54 -0.33
CA GLN A 87 -3.79 4.32 0.91
C GLN A 87 -4.59 3.01 0.92
N LEU A 88 -5.10 2.59 -0.24
CA LEU A 88 -5.84 1.34 -0.41
C LEU A 88 -4.91 0.12 -0.49
N ALA A 89 -3.72 0.27 -1.06
CA ALA A 89 -2.74 -0.82 -1.14
C ALA A 89 -2.01 -1.10 0.18
N LEU A 90 -2.15 -0.20 1.17
CA LEU A 90 -1.44 -0.28 2.44
C LEU A 90 -2.42 -0.54 3.60
N PRO A 91 -2.12 -1.53 4.47
CA PRO A 91 -2.80 -1.70 5.74
C PRO A 91 -2.73 -0.45 6.62
N GLU A 92 -3.73 -0.23 7.47
CA GLU A 92 -3.87 0.98 8.29
C GLU A 92 -2.64 1.24 9.18
N TRP A 93 -2.04 0.19 9.73
CA TRP A 93 -0.89 0.27 10.63
C TRP A 93 0.43 0.72 9.94
N VAL A 94 0.57 0.55 8.62
CA VAL A 94 1.72 1.08 7.84
C VAL A 94 1.37 2.24 6.93
N ARG A 95 0.09 2.62 6.82
CA ARG A 95 -0.38 3.63 5.86
C ARG A 95 0.40 4.93 5.94
N ALA A 96 0.71 5.40 7.16
CA ALA A 96 1.52 6.59 7.38
C ALA A 96 2.94 6.45 6.78
N ARG A 97 3.61 5.32 7.02
CA ARG A 97 4.98 5.07 6.52
C ARG A 97 5.02 5.00 5.00
N GLY A 98 4.06 4.32 4.37
CA GLY A 98 4.03 4.23 2.91
C GLY A 98 3.62 5.55 2.23
N LEU A 99 2.75 6.35 2.85
CA LEU A 99 2.49 7.73 2.38
C LEU A 99 3.74 8.62 2.50
N SER A 100 4.55 8.48 3.56
CA SER A 100 5.82 9.18 3.65
C SER A 100 6.76 8.79 2.50
N MET A 101 6.89 7.50 2.17
CA MET A 101 7.69 7.05 1.04
C MET A 101 7.19 7.64 -0.30
N LEU A 102 5.88 7.66 -0.52
CA LEU A 102 5.27 8.29 -1.70
C LEU A 102 5.68 9.77 -1.81
N LEU A 103 5.57 10.53 -0.71
CA LEU A 103 5.96 11.94 -0.67
C LEU A 103 7.45 12.14 -0.88
N THR A 104 8.30 11.29 -0.30
CA THR A 104 9.76 11.33 -0.51
C THR A 104 10.11 11.12 -1.98
N VAL A 105 9.55 10.10 -2.62
CA VAL A 105 9.76 9.86 -4.05
C VAL A 105 9.24 11.03 -4.89
N TYR A 106 8.08 11.56 -4.54
CA TYR A 106 7.46 12.68 -5.22
C TYR A 106 8.31 13.96 -5.18
N PHE A 107 8.73 14.40 -3.99
CA PHE A 107 9.60 15.58 -3.86
C PHE A 107 11.01 15.32 -4.40
N GLY A 108 11.53 14.10 -4.24
CA GLY A 108 12.81 13.69 -4.81
C GLY A 108 12.81 13.77 -6.34
N ALA A 109 11.75 13.26 -6.98
CA ALA A 109 11.56 13.35 -8.42
C ALA A 109 11.38 14.80 -8.89
N MET A 110 10.69 15.64 -8.11
CA MET A 110 10.56 17.07 -8.42
C MET A 110 11.92 17.78 -8.38
N ALA A 111 12.72 17.57 -7.32
CA ALA A 111 14.04 18.18 -7.17
C ALA A 111 15.00 17.68 -8.27
N GLY A 112 15.15 16.37 -8.41
CA GLY A 112 16.03 15.76 -9.41
C GLY A 112 15.60 16.08 -10.85
N GLY A 113 14.30 15.99 -11.13
CA GLY A 113 13.72 16.33 -12.42
C GLY A 113 13.93 17.81 -12.79
N SER A 114 13.78 18.72 -11.82
CA SER A 114 14.02 20.16 -12.05
C SER A 114 15.48 20.43 -12.43
N VAL A 115 16.43 19.78 -11.77
CA VAL A 115 17.86 19.92 -12.08
C VAL A 115 18.18 19.36 -13.48
N ILE A 116 17.71 18.15 -13.78
CA ILE A 116 17.95 17.47 -15.06
C ILE A 116 17.35 18.28 -16.21
N TRP A 117 16.06 18.61 -16.14
CA TRP A 117 15.38 19.35 -17.19
C TRP A 117 15.86 20.79 -17.30
N GLY A 118 16.22 21.44 -16.18
CA GLY A 118 16.82 22.77 -16.19
C GLY A 118 18.18 22.79 -16.90
N ASN A 119 19.03 21.79 -16.64
CA ASN A 119 20.32 21.66 -17.32
C ASN A 119 20.15 21.40 -18.83
N ILE A 120 19.26 20.48 -19.21
CA ILE A 120 18.96 20.19 -20.62
C ILE A 120 18.42 21.45 -21.32
N ALA A 121 17.49 22.17 -20.69
CA ALA A 121 16.95 23.43 -21.23
C ALA A 121 18.01 24.50 -21.44
N GLY A 122 19.04 24.56 -20.59
CA GLY A 122 20.17 25.46 -20.76
C GLY A 122 21.06 25.14 -21.97
N GLN A 123 21.13 23.86 -22.38
CA GLN A 123 21.99 23.41 -23.48
C GLN A 123 21.29 23.44 -24.85
N ILE A 124 20.05 22.93 -24.93
CA ILE A 124 19.33 22.72 -26.20
C ILE A 124 18.09 23.60 -26.35
N GLY A 125 17.85 24.49 -25.39
CA GLY A 125 16.74 25.44 -25.38
C GLY A 125 15.44 24.88 -24.78
N VAL A 126 14.59 25.80 -24.31
CA VAL A 126 13.31 25.48 -23.64
C VAL A 126 12.33 24.73 -24.54
N PRO A 127 12.05 25.16 -25.79
CA PRO A 127 11.05 24.48 -26.64
C PRO A 127 11.40 23.01 -26.92
N THR A 128 12.66 22.76 -27.32
CA THR A 128 13.15 21.40 -27.61
C THR A 128 13.06 20.51 -26.38
N THR A 129 13.44 21.05 -25.22
CA THR A 129 13.39 20.33 -23.95
C THR A 129 11.97 19.93 -23.56
N LEU A 130 11.00 20.85 -23.72
CA LEU A 130 9.59 20.58 -23.47
C LEU A 130 9.04 19.48 -24.39
N LEU A 131 9.43 19.45 -25.67
CA LEU A 131 9.03 18.39 -26.60
C LEU A 131 9.62 17.02 -26.22
N ILE A 132 10.88 16.97 -25.82
CA ILE A 132 11.51 15.72 -25.33
C ILE A 132 10.81 15.25 -24.05
N ALA A 133 10.53 16.16 -23.12
CA ALA A 133 9.79 15.84 -21.89
C ALA A 133 8.36 15.34 -22.19
N ALA A 134 7.68 15.93 -23.17
CA ALA A 134 6.37 15.47 -23.62
C ALA A 134 6.43 14.03 -24.17
N GLY A 135 7.44 13.73 -25.00
CA GLY A 135 7.70 12.37 -25.48
C GLY A 135 7.96 11.39 -24.34
N GLY A 136 8.78 11.79 -23.35
CA GLY A 136 9.03 10.98 -22.16
C GLY A 136 7.77 10.70 -21.33
N ALA A 137 6.94 11.72 -21.11
CA ALA A 137 5.66 11.57 -20.40
C ALA A 137 4.68 10.66 -21.16
N ALA A 138 4.64 10.75 -22.49
CA ALA A 138 3.82 9.87 -23.32
C ALA A 138 4.32 8.42 -23.30
N LEU A 139 5.64 8.20 -23.34
CA LEU A 139 6.26 6.87 -23.25
C LEU A 139 6.12 6.24 -21.85
N ALA A 140 6.03 7.05 -20.79
CA ALA A 140 5.81 6.55 -19.44
C ALA A 140 4.47 5.80 -19.31
N ILE A 141 3.45 6.16 -20.11
CA ILE A 141 2.12 5.53 -20.08
C ILE A 141 2.20 4.02 -20.41
N PRO A 142 2.69 3.58 -21.57
CA PRO A 142 2.81 2.16 -21.88
C PRO A 142 3.82 1.42 -20.97
N ILE A 143 4.88 2.10 -20.51
CA ILE A 143 5.87 1.51 -19.59
C ILE A 143 5.22 1.16 -18.24
N THR A 144 4.44 2.08 -17.69
CA THR A 144 3.77 1.91 -16.39
C THR A 144 2.49 1.09 -16.48
N TRP A 145 1.97 0.83 -17.68
CA TRP A 145 0.71 0.11 -17.89
C TRP A 145 0.70 -1.31 -17.30
N ARG A 146 1.87 -1.96 -17.18
CA ARG A 146 1.98 -3.28 -16.55
C ARG A 146 1.84 -3.23 -15.03
N TRP A 147 2.20 -2.12 -14.39
CA TRP A 147 2.06 -1.93 -12.95
C TRP A 147 0.73 -1.27 -12.64
N LYS A 148 -0.34 -2.08 -12.69
CA LYS A 148 -1.69 -1.61 -12.43
C LYS A 148 -1.80 -1.06 -11.01
N ILE A 149 -2.36 0.13 -10.92
CA ILE A 149 -2.72 0.77 -9.67
C ILE A 149 -3.84 -0.05 -9.04
N ILE A 150 -3.59 -0.58 -7.84
CA ILE A 150 -4.57 -1.31 -7.04
C ILE A 150 -5.67 -0.31 -6.66
N ALA A 151 -6.88 -0.66 -7.04
CA ALA A 151 -8.09 0.05 -6.66
C ALA A 151 -9.29 -0.88 -6.62
N ASP A 152 -9.02 -2.17 -6.48
CA ASP A 152 -10.07 -3.15 -6.37
C ASP A 152 -10.52 -3.20 -4.92
N PRO A 153 -11.74 -2.73 -4.58
CA PRO A 153 -12.30 -2.95 -3.26
C PRO A 153 -12.56 -4.45 -2.98
N SER A 154 -12.34 -5.36 -3.94
CA SER A 154 -12.41 -6.80 -3.73
C SER A 154 -11.15 -7.41 -3.12
N ILE A 155 -10.03 -6.68 -3.03
CA ILE A 155 -8.89 -7.10 -2.20
C ILE A 155 -9.14 -6.49 -0.84
N ASP A 156 -9.91 -7.22 -0.04
CA ASP A 156 -10.23 -6.82 1.31
C ASP A 156 -8.99 -7.01 2.21
N LEU A 157 -8.29 -5.92 2.48
CA LEU A 157 -7.17 -5.85 3.42
C LEU A 157 -7.64 -5.42 4.83
N THR A 158 -8.95 -5.39 5.06
CA THR A 158 -9.53 -5.05 6.37
C THR A 158 -9.17 -6.18 7.34
N PRO A 159 -8.74 -5.86 8.58
CA PRO A 159 -8.46 -6.89 9.58
C PRO A 159 -9.68 -7.79 9.77
N SER A 160 -9.50 -9.10 9.60
CA SER A 160 -10.63 -10.03 9.51
C SER A 160 -11.31 -10.34 10.84
N PHE A 161 -10.70 -9.96 11.97
CA PHE A 161 -11.16 -10.33 13.32
C PHE A 161 -11.55 -11.81 13.45
N HIS A 162 -10.92 -12.69 12.65
CA HIS A 162 -11.39 -14.07 12.47
C HIS A 162 -11.20 -14.93 13.72
N TRP A 163 -10.31 -14.52 14.63
CA TRP A 163 -10.09 -15.18 15.90
C TRP A 163 -11.03 -14.63 16.99
N PRO A 164 -11.68 -15.51 17.75
CA PRO A 164 -12.38 -15.07 18.96
C PRO A 164 -11.36 -14.45 19.91
N VAL A 165 -11.64 -13.23 20.37
CA VAL A 165 -10.85 -12.52 21.37
C VAL A 165 -10.68 -13.45 22.58
N PRO A 166 -9.46 -13.69 23.08
CA PRO A 166 -9.25 -14.58 24.21
C PRO A 166 -10.08 -14.09 25.41
N VAL A 167 -10.82 -14.99 26.05
CA VAL A 167 -11.53 -14.66 27.30
C VAL A 167 -10.48 -14.41 28.38
N MET A 168 -10.17 -13.15 28.63
CA MET A 168 -9.22 -12.76 29.66
C MET A 168 -9.87 -12.87 31.05
N ALA A 169 -9.21 -13.54 31.98
CA ALA A 169 -9.66 -13.64 33.37
C ALA A 169 -9.43 -12.33 34.16
N SER A 170 -8.55 -11.46 33.67
CA SER A 170 -8.18 -10.16 34.26
C SER A 170 -7.60 -9.25 33.17
N GLU A 171 -7.65 -7.92 33.37
CA GLU A 171 -6.90 -6.98 32.52
C GLU A 171 -5.39 -7.30 32.58
N ILE A 172 -4.76 -7.43 31.41
CA ILE A 172 -3.32 -7.69 31.26
C ILE A 172 -2.64 -6.39 30.84
N GLU A 173 -1.54 -6.02 31.51
CA GLU A 173 -0.73 -4.87 31.10
C GLU A 173 -0.19 -5.07 29.67
N GLU A 174 -0.30 -4.05 28.83
CA GLU A 174 0.01 -4.09 27.39
C GLU A 174 1.45 -4.52 27.06
N ASP A 175 2.41 -4.19 27.92
CA ASP A 175 3.85 -4.47 27.74
C ASP A 175 4.28 -5.83 28.31
N ARG A 176 3.37 -6.57 28.95
CA ARG A 176 3.67 -7.90 29.51
C ARG A 176 4.04 -8.89 28.42
N GLY A 177 5.14 -9.60 28.60
CA GLY A 177 5.55 -10.69 27.74
C GLY A 177 6.73 -11.47 28.30
N PRO A 178 7.26 -12.44 27.52
CA PRO A 178 6.75 -12.87 26.21
C PRO A 178 5.38 -13.58 26.31
N VAL A 179 4.62 -13.51 25.23
CA VAL A 179 3.35 -14.24 25.07
C VAL A 179 3.59 -15.45 24.17
N MET A 180 3.20 -16.63 24.65
CA MET A 180 3.19 -17.88 23.91
C MET A 180 1.76 -18.25 23.53
N VAL A 181 1.55 -18.47 22.25
CA VAL A 181 0.30 -19.02 21.74
C VAL A 181 0.56 -20.44 21.30
N THR A 182 -0.29 -21.36 21.73
CA THR A 182 -0.24 -22.76 21.31
C THR A 182 -1.54 -23.15 20.64
N VAL A 183 -1.48 -23.85 19.51
CA VAL A 183 -2.65 -24.34 18.78
C VAL A 183 -2.54 -25.84 18.59
N GLU A 184 -3.55 -26.58 19.08
CA GLU A 184 -3.60 -28.03 19.01
C GLU A 184 -4.44 -28.50 17.82
N TYR A 185 -3.83 -29.28 16.93
CA TYR A 185 -4.45 -29.87 15.76
C TYR A 185 -4.54 -31.39 15.89
N GLN A 186 -5.69 -31.96 15.51
CA GLN A 186 -5.88 -33.38 15.31
C GLN A 186 -5.90 -33.68 13.80
N ILE A 187 -4.97 -34.47 13.31
CA ILE A 187 -4.73 -34.72 11.89
C ILE A 187 -4.77 -36.23 11.63
N ASP A 188 -5.31 -36.66 10.48
CA ASP A 188 -5.17 -38.04 10.02
C ASP A 188 -3.68 -38.33 9.74
N PRO A 189 -3.07 -39.36 10.36
CA PRO A 189 -1.67 -39.73 10.10
C PRO A 189 -1.32 -39.89 8.61
N LYS A 190 -2.29 -40.20 7.74
CA LYS A 190 -2.09 -40.28 6.28
C LYS A 190 -1.79 -38.93 5.62
N ASN A 191 -2.26 -37.83 6.22
CA ASN A 191 -2.09 -36.47 5.70
C ASN A 191 -0.91 -35.73 6.35
N ARG A 192 -0.07 -36.43 7.13
CA ARG A 192 1.03 -35.86 7.92
C ARG A 192 1.96 -34.96 7.11
N GLU A 193 2.48 -35.46 5.98
CA GLU A 193 3.44 -34.71 5.15
C GLU A 193 2.80 -33.48 4.49
N ALA A 194 1.56 -33.62 4.01
CA ALA A 194 0.81 -32.53 3.40
C ALA A 194 0.49 -31.42 4.42
N PHE A 195 0.09 -31.81 5.63
CA PHE A 195 -0.15 -30.87 6.73
C PHE A 195 1.13 -30.15 7.16
N GLN A 196 2.25 -30.87 7.33
CA GLN A 196 3.53 -30.25 7.68
C GLN A 196 3.96 -29.21 6.64
N SER A 197 3.82 -29.53 5.36
CA SER A 197 4.14 -28.60 4.27
C SER A 197 3.25 -27.35 4.30
N ALA A 198 1.95 -27.51 4.58
CA ALA A 198 1.03 -26.38 4.75
C ALA A 198 1.39 -25.52 5.98
N MET A 199 1.80 -26.17 7.08
CA MET A 199 2.22 -25.50 8.31
C MET A 199 3.50 -24.71 8.14
N GLU A 200 4.48 -25.17 7.36
CA GLU A 200 5.69 -24.39 7.07
C GLU A 200 5.35 -23.05 6.39
N ASN A 201 4.47 -23.08 5.38
CA ASN A 201 3.98 -21.87 4.72
C ASN A 201 3.26 -20.95 5.70
N TYR A 202 2.40 -21.52 6.56
CA TYR A 202 1.69 -20.76 7.58
C TYR A 202 2.63 -20.16 8.64
N GLY A 203 3.70 -20.88 8.99
CA GLY A 203 4.75 -20.41 9.91
C GLY A 203 5.53 -19.20 9.38
N HIS A 204 5.63 -19.03 8.05
CA HIS A 204 6.17 -17.80 7.48
C HIS A 204 5.24 -16.60 7.74
N THR A 205 3.92 -16.80 7.61
CA THR A 205 2.92 -15.78 7.95
C THR A 205 3.00 -15.40 9.42
N ARG A 206 3.08 -16.38 10.34
CA ARG A 206 3.24 -16.12 11.79
C ARG A 206 4.42 -15.20 12.11
N ARG A 207 5.58 -15.46 11.50
CA ARG A 207 6.78 -14.65 11.71
C ARG A 207 6.69 -13.26 11.07
N ARG A 208 6.13 -13.17 9.87
CA ARG A 208 5.86 -11.90 9.19
C ARG A 208 4.95 -11.01 10.03
N ASP A 209 3.98 -11.61 10.73
CA ASP A 209 2.98 -10.88 11.51
C ASP A 209 3.45 -10.50 12.93
N GLY A 210 4.68 -10.86 13.31
CA GLY A 210 5.33 -10.40 14.56
C GLY A 210 5.88 -11.51 15.45
N ALA A 211 5.70 -12.80 15.11
CA ALA A 211 6.28 -13.87 15.90
C ALA A 211 7.81 -13.93 15.73
N PHE A 212 8.56 -13.75 16.82
CA PHE A 212 10.02 -13.88 16.79
C PHE A 212 10.48 -15.35 16.86
N SER A 213 9.58 -16.25 17.30
CA SER A 213 9.82 -17.70 17.31
C SER A 213 8.55 -18.43 16.91
N TRP A 214 8.70 -19.51 16.14
CA TRP A 214 7.62 -20.37 15.67
C TRP A 214 8.14 -21.79 15.50
N GLY A 215 7.30 -22.78 15.82
CA GLY A 215 7.57 -24.17 15.51
C GLY A 215 6.32 -25.04 15.67
N ILE A 216 6.48 -26.30 15.26
CA ILE A 216 5.44 -27.33 15.34
C ILE A 216 6.03 -28.62 15.90
N PHE A 217 5.29 -29.27 16.79
CA PHE A 217 5.63 -30.55 17.38
C PHE A 217 4.52 -31.57 17.14
N GLU A 218 4.87 -32.85 17.20
CA GLU A 218 3.89 -33.94 17.22
C GLU A 218 3.97 -34.65 18.56
N ASP A 219 2.81 -34.96 19.13
CA ASP A 219 2.67 -35.67 20.39
C ASP A 219 3.11 -37.13 20.22
N VAL A 220 4.19 -37.51 20.91
CA VAL A 220 4.73 -38.88 20.90
C VAL A 220 3.74 -39.88 21.50
N SER A 221 2.88 -39.42 22.42
CA SER A 221 1.90 -40.26 23.10
C SER A 221 0.58 -40.42 22.31
N ALA A 222 0.33 -39.56 21.33
CA ALA A 222 -0.89 -39.55 20.53
C ALA A 222 -0.57 -39.18 19.07
N PRO A 223 -0.18 -40.18 18.24
CA PRO A 223 0.11 -39.95 16.82
C PRO A 223 -1.03 -39.22 16.10
N GLY A 224 -0.68 -38.23 15.28
CA GLY A 224 -1.66 -37.37 14.62
C GLY A 224 -2.10 -36.14 15.42
N ARG A 225 -1.68 -35.99 16.68
CA ARG A 225 -1.84 -34.73 17.43
C ARG A 225 -0.62 -33.84 17.23
N PHE A 226 -0.84 -32.66 16.67
CA PHE A 226 0.19 -31.64 16.44
C PHE A 226 -0.03 -30.42 17.32
N LEU A 227 1.07 -29.82 17.79
CA LEU A 227 1.10 -28.61 18.58
C LEU A 227 1.92 -27.55 17.84
N GLU A 228 1.25 -26.51 17.33
CA GLU A 228 1.92 -25.28 16.91
C GLU A 228 2.24 -24.44 18.15
N TYR A 229 3.41 -23.81 18.19
CA TYR A 229 3.67 -22.72 19.11
C TYR A 229 4.27 -21.52 18.37
N PHE A 230 3.97 -20.33 18.86
CA PHE A 230 4.69 -19.12 18.49
C PHE A 230 4.80 -18.15 19.66
N LEU A 231 5.87 -17.35 19.64
CA LEU A 231 6.17 -16.35 20.66
C LEU A 231 6.16 -14.95 20.07
N VAL A 232 5.54 -14.02 20.79
CA VAL A 232 5.53 -12.58 20.49
C VAL A 232 5.96 -11.78 21.73
N ASP A 233 6.52 -10.59 21.49
CA ASP A 233 7.25 -9.84 22.53
C ASP A 233 6.37 -9.35 23.68
N SER A 234 5.11 -9.01 23.42
CA SER A 234 4.19 -8.52 24.45
C SER A 234 2.72 -8.82 24.14
N TRP A 235 1.85 -8.61 25.12
CA TRP A 235 0.41 -8.73 24.98
C TRP A 235 -0.13 -7.77 23.92
N LEU A 236 0.34 -6.52 23.90
CA LEU A 236 -0.02 -5.54 22.87
C LEU A 236 0.41 -6.01 21.47
N GLU A 237 1.56 -6.65 21.34
CA GLU A 237 2.02 -7.18 20.05
C GLU A 237 1.17 -8.38 19.60
N HIS A 238 0.76 -9.24 20.54
CA HIS A 238 -0.21 -10.30 20.30
C HIS A 238 -1.57 -9.74 19.85
N GLU A 239 -2.12 -8.73 20.53
CA GLU A 239 -3.38 -8.09 20.13
C GLU A 239 -3.27 -7.44 18.74
N ARG A 240 -2.15 -6.76 18.46
CA ARG A 240 -1.87 -6.19 17.15
C ARG A 240 -1.76 -7.25 16.06
N GLN A 241 -1.26 -8.44 16.38
CA GLN A 241 -1.17 -9.56 15.43
C GLN A 241 -2.56 -9.97 14.91
N HIS A 242 -3.58 -9.99 15.77
CA HIS A 242 -4.96 -10.26 15.36
C HIS A 242 -5.50 -9.22 14.37
N HIS A 243 -5.01 -7.98 14.46
CA HIS A 243 -5.33 -6.91 13.51
C HIS A 243 -4.50 -6.94 12.21
N ARG A 244 -3.46 -7.79 12.11
CA ARG A 244 -2.58 -7.87 10.92
C ARG A 244 -2.97 -8.98 9.94
N VAL A 245 -3.87 -9.88 10.33
CA VAL A 245 -4.33 -10.99 9.48
C VAL A 245 -5.07 -10.44 8.25
N THR A 246 -4.59 -10.78 7.06
CA THR A 246 -5.20 -10.42 5.77
C THR A 246 -6.07 -11.55 5.22
N GLU A 247 -6.97 -11.27 4.27
CA GLU A 247 -7.74 -12.31 3.55
C GLU A 247 -6.87 -13.38 2.87
N ALA A 248 -5.68 -12.99 2.39
CA ALA A 248 -4.72 -13.94 1.83
C ALA A 248 -4.20 -14.92 2.90
N ASP A 249 -4.07 -14.47 4.15
CA ASP A 249 -3.66 -15.33 5.27
C ASP A 249 -4.80 -16.26 5.70
N ILE A 250 -6.06 -15.86 5.51
CA ILE A 250 -7.23 -16.73 5.72
C ILE A 250 -7.21 -17.90 4.74
N GLU A 251 -6.81 -17.68 3.49
CA GLU A 251 -6.74 -18.77 2.51
C GLU A 251 -5.63 -19.77 2.86
N ILE A 252 -4.49 -19.30 3.35
CA ILE A 252 -3.41 -20.17 3.88
C ILE A 252 -3.89 -20.91 5.13
N GLU A 253 -4.62 -20.24 6.02
CA GLU A 253 -5.22 -20.87 7.19
C GLU A 253 -6.22 -21.98 6.79
N LYS A 254 -7.10 -21.74 5.80
CA LYS A 254 -8.01 -22.77 5.29
C LYS A 254 -7.26 -24.01 4.79
N GLN A 255 -6.12 -23.82 4.14
CA GLN A 255 -5.27 -24.94 3.68
C GLN A 255 -4.69 -25.76 4.83
N VAL A 256 -4.50 -25.16 6.01
CA VAL A 256 -4.12 -25.88 7.23
C VAL A 256 -5.36 -26.55 7.86
N MET A 257 -6.47 -25.82 7.95
CA MET A 257 -7.69 -26.25 8.62
C MET A 257 -8.39 -27.42 7.92
N GLN A 258 -8.26 -27.57 6.60
CA GLN A 258 -8.82 -28.72 5.86
C GLN A 258 -8.28 -30.08 6.32
N TYR A 259 -7.11 -30.11 6.97
CA TYR A 259 -6.51 -31.35 7.49
C TYR A 259 -6.94 -31.67 8.92
N HIS A 260 -7.60 -30.73 9.60
CA HIS A 260 -8.07 -30.91 10.97
C HIS A 260 -9.31 -31.80 11.02
N LEU A 261 -9.27 -32.85 11.85
CA LEU A 261 -10.35 -33.82 12.02
C LEU A 261 -11.39 -33.43 13.09
N GLY A 262 -11.10 -32.41 13.91
CA GLY A 262 -12.02 -31.98 14.96
C GLY A 262 -13.27 -31.28 14.40
N GLU A 263 -14.43 -31.56 14.99
CA GLU A 263 -15.69 -30.88 14.65
C GLU A 263 -15.70 -29.40 15.06
N THR A 264 -14.85 -29.04 16.01
CA THR A 264 -14.61 -27.66 16.47
C THR A 264 -13.28 -27.14 15.95
N ARG A 265 -13.11 -25.81 15.97
CA ARG A 265 -11.81 -25.19 15.66
C ARG A 265 -10.70 -25.75 16.57
N PRO A 266 -9.44 -25.78 16.09
CA PRO A 266 -8.28 -26.13 16.90
C PRO A 266 -8.23 -25.35 18.21
N ILE A 267 -7.83 -26.02 19.28
CA ILE A 267 -7.81 -25.42 20.62
C ILE A 267 -6.60 -24.50 20.70
N ALA A 268 -6.85 -23.19 20.75
CA ALA A 268 -5.82 -22.17 20.96
C ALA A 268 -5.73 -21.80 22.44
N ARG A 269 -4.52 -21.79 22.99
CA ARG A 269 -4.23 -21.31 24.35
C ARG A 269 -3.25 -20.15 24.28
N HIS A 270 -3.51 -19.14 25.10
CA HIS A 270 -2.68 -17.95 25.23
C HIS A 270 -2.04 -17.96 26.62
N LEU A 271 -0.72 -18.03 26.65
CA LEU A 271 0.09 -18.16 27.85
C LEU A 271 1.01 -16.94 27.91
N ILE A 272 1.06 -16.27 29.04
CA ILE A 272 1.93 -15.10 29.24
C ILE A 272 2.96 -15.42 30.31
N ALA A 273 4.19 -14.93 30.15
CA ALA A 273 5.21 -15.12 31.16
C ALA A 273 4.74 -14.59 32.52
N PRO A 274 4.98 -15.34 33.62
CA PRO A 274 4.65 -14.89 34.96
C PRO A 274 5.52 -13.68 35.33
N THR A 275 4.99 -12.75 36.13
CA THR A 275 5.80 -11.65 36.68
C THR A 275 6.91 -12.25 37.54
N PRO A 276 8.19 -11.91 37.32
CA PRO A 276 9.23 -12.32 38.24
C PRO A 276 8.93 -11.76 39.64
N PRO A 277 9.20 -12.52 40.72
CA PRO A 277 9.05 -12.00 42.07
C PRO A 277 9.98 -10.79 42.25
N LYS A 278 9.49 -9.72 42.88
CA LYS A 278 10.32 -8.56 43.24
C LYS A 278 11.50 -9.07 44.07
N SER A 279 12.72 -8.88 43.58
CA SER A 279 13.93 -9.17 44.36
C SER A 279 13.89 -8.33 45.65
N GLN A 280 13.95 -8.99 46.81
CA GLN A 280 14.12 -8.33 48.10
C GLN A 280 15.53 -7.75 48.23
#